data_AF-A0A6C0U4X5-F1
#
_entry.id   AF-A0A6C0U4X5-F1
#
_cell.length_a   1.000
_cell.length_b   1.000
_cell.length_c   1.000
_cell.angle_alpha   90.00
_cell.angle_beta   90.00
_cell.angle_gamma   90.00
#
_symmetry.space_group_name_H-M   'P 1'
#
loop_
_entity.id
_entity.type
_entity.pdbx_description
1 polymer ?
#
loop_
_entity_poly.entity_id
_entity_poly.type
_entity_poly.pdbx_seq_one_letter_code
_entity_poly.pdbx_strand_id
1 'polypeptide(L)'
;MMIAQHCIDEAVTAVKRETVSPAAHRLLDYLLTNEAALTHEIARDCAIGNISAAANLVRPALQRHGLAIVADLPKPQIKNRFGELSMSHEWRLVRTR
;
A
#
# COMPACT_ATOMS: atom_id res chain seq x y z
N MET A 1 -1.93 -11.33 -20.28
CA MET A 1 -1.99 -10.80 -18.90
C MET A 1 -1.14 -9.52 -18.70
N MET A 2 -0.78 -8.75 -19.75
CA MET A 2 -0.02 -7.49 -19.64
C MET A 2 -0.89 -6.23 -19.50
N ILE A 3 -2.10 -6.24 -20.10
CA ILE A 3 -3.00 -5.08 -20.13
C ILE A 3 -3.46 -4.67 -18.71
N ALA A 4 -3.68 -5.66 -17.83
CA ALA A 4 -4.17 -5.39 -16.47
C ALA A 4 -3.14 -4.66 -15.60
N GLN A 5 -1.85 -5.00 -15.70
CA GLN A 5 -0.79 -4.31 -14.95
C GLN A 5 -0.58 -2.90 -15.49
N HIS A 6 -0.54 -2.75 -16.82
CA HIS A 6 -0.35 -1.44 -17.46
C HIS A 6 -1.41 -0.40 -17.02
N CYS A 7 -2.69 -0.80 -16.96
CA CYS A 7 -3.74 0.11 -16.48
C CYS A 7 -3.60 0.47 -14.98
N ILE A 8 -3.02 -0.41 -14.15
CA ILE A 8 -2.77 -0.09 -12.73
C ILE A 8 -1.64 0.94 -12.64
N ASP A 9 -0.57 0.77 -13.43
CA ASP A 9 0.57 1.69 -13.45
C ASP A 9 0.15 3.12 -13.89
N GLU A 10 -0.71 3.20 -14.92
CA GLU A 10 -1.29 4.48 -15.37
C GLU A 10 -2.15 5.15 -14.29
N ALA A 11 -3.03 4.38 -13.65
CA ALA A 11 -3.88 4.86 -12.57
C ALA A 11 -3.04 5.35 -11.37
N VAL A 12 -2.00 4.61 -10.96
CA VAL A 12 -1.10 5.05 -9.89
C VAL A 12 -0.35 6.32 -10.29
N THR A 13 0.09 6.42 -11.55
CA THR A 13 0.71 7.65 -12.07
C THR A 13 -0.24 8.85 -11.98
N ALA A 14 -1.52 8.68 -12.29
CA ALA A 14 -2.53 9.72 -12.14
C ALA A 14 -2.73 10.10 -10.67
N VAL A 15 -2.88 9.13 -9.77
CA VAL A 15 -3.02 9.35 -8.32
C VAL A 15 -1.84 10.15 -7.75
N LYS A 16 -0.61 9.85 -8.18
CA LYS A 16 0.61 10.59 -7.78
C LYS A 16 0.63 12.03 -8.26
N ARG A 17 -0.14 12.41 -9.28
CA ARG A 17 -0.29 13.82 -9.71
C ARG A 17 -1.30 14.58 -8.84
N GLU A 18 -2.22 13.85 -8.21
CA GLU A 18 -3.27 14.42 -7.33
C GLU A 18 -2.80 14.55 -5.87
N THR A 19 -1.66 13.95 -5.51
CA THR A 19 -1.12 13.96 -4.15
C THR A 19 0.30 14.53 -4.17
N VAL A 20 0.65 15.36 -3.19
CA VAL A 20 2.02 15.96 -3.10
C VAL A 20 2.93 15.24 -2.10
N SER A 21 2.43 14.19 -1.43
CA SER A 21 3.12 13.52 -0.33
C SER A 21 4.18 12.52 -0.83
N PRO A 22 5.48 12.77 -0.58
CA PRO A 22 6.53 11.84 -1.00
C PRO A 22 6.41 10.47 -0.34
N ALA A 23 5.91 10.41 0.91
CA ALA A 23 5.68 9.16 1.60
C ALA A 23 4.56 8.34 0.94
N ALA A 24 3.48 8.99 0.53
CA ALA A 24 2.39 8.31 -0.17
C ALA A 24 2.84 7.81 -1.56
N HIS A 25 3.72 8.55 -2.24
CA HIS A 25 4.30 8.13 -3.52
C HIS A 25 5.17 6.88 -3.35
N ARG A 26 6.07 6.87 -2.36
CA ARG A 26 6.90 5.69 -2.08
C ARG A 26 6.05 4.47 -1.71
N LEU A 27 4.98 4.66 -0.93
CA LEU A 27 4.04 3.58 -0.62
C LEU A 27 3.41 2.98 -1.89
N LEU A 28 2.91 3.83 -2.80
CA LEU A 28 2.30 3.36 -4.05
C LEU A 28 3.31 2.63 -4.93
N ASP A 29 4.52 3.17 -5.10
CA ASP A 29 5.57 2.55 -5.91
C ASP A 29 6.00 1.20 -5.35
N TYR A 30 6.05 1.08 -4.03
CA TYR A 30 6.38 -0.18 -3.36
C TYR A 30 5.27 -1.22 -3.52
N LEU A 31 4.00 -0.84 -3.35
CA LEU A 31 2.87 -1.76 -3.52
C LEU A 31 2.56 -2.12 -4.99
N LEU A 32 3.08 -1.35 -5.96
CA LEU A 32 3.04 -1.73 -7.38
C LEU A 32 3.98 -2.89 -7.71
N THR A 33 5.12 -2.96 -7.01
CA THR A 33 6.19 -3.94 -7.27
C THR A 33 6.15 -5.12 -6.31
N ASN A 34 5.39 -5.02 -5.22
CA ASN A 34 5.19 -6.05 -4.22
C ASN A 34 3.69 -6.36 -4.10
N GLU A 35 3.29 -7.59 -4.47
CA GLU A 35 1.87 -8.01 -4.41
C GLU A 35 1.26 -7.85 -3.01
N ALA A 36 2.07 -8.05 -1.97
CA ALA A 36 1.74 -7.82 -0.58
C ALA A 36 2.99 -7.49 0.23
N ALA A 37 2.85 -6.68 1.29
CA ALA A 37 3.95 -6.38 2.20
C ALA A 37 3.48 -6.01 3.60
N LEU A 38 4.25 -6.38 4.62
CA LEU A 38 3.93 -6.06 6.02
C LEU A 38 4.27 -4.62 6.37
N THR A 39 3.56 -4.05 7.34
CA THR A 39 3.77 -2.68 7.85
C THR A 39 5.26 -2.40 8.10
N HIS A 40 5.99 -3.33 8.71
CA HIS A 40 7.38 -3.13 9.08
C HIS A 40 8.35 -3.16 7.88
N GLU A 41 8.03 -3.93 6.83
CA GLU A 41 8.81 -3.99 5.59
C GLU A 41 8.69 -2.66 4.84
N ILE A 42 7.45 -2.17 4.69
CA ILE A 42 7.17 -0.86 4.08
C ILE A 42 7.81 0.26 4.89
N ALA A 43 7.69 0.23 6.23
CA ALA A 43 8.29 1.25 7.08
C ALA A 43 9.81 1.35 6.87
N ARG A 44 10.48 0.19 6.83
CA ARG A 44 11.93 0.06 6.64
C ARG A 44 12.35 0.49 5.24
N ASP A 45 11.75 -0.10 4.21
CA ASP A 45 12.23 0.01 2.83
C ASP A 45 11.81 1.34 2.19
N CYS A 46 10.67 1.91 2.62
CA CYS A 46 10.18 3.19 2.10
C CYS A 46 10.48 4.38 3.02
N ALA A 47 11.08 4.19 4.20
CA ALA A 47 11.26 5.22 5.21
C ALA A 47 9.95 6.01 5.48
N ILE A 48 8.90 5.30 5.89
CA ILE A 48 7.57 5.85 6.21
C ILE A 48 7.25 5.57 7.67
N GLY A 49 7.16 6.61 8.49
CA GLY A 49 6.85 6.46 9.92
C GLY A 49 5.38 6.11 10.22
N ASN A 50 4.45 6.51 9.34
CA ASN A 50 3.03 6.21 9.48
C ASN A 50 2.41 5.82 8.13
N ILE A 51 2.34 4.51 7.89
CA ILE A 51 1.84 3.92 6.64
C ILE A 51 0.34 4.22 6.47
N SER A 52 -0.46 4.16 7.55
CA SER A 52 -1.89 4.47 7.49
C SER A 52 -2.15 5.92 7.09
N ALA A 53 -1.38 6.86 7.63
CA ALA A 53 -1.48 8.26 7.24
C ALA A 53 -1.12 8.46 5.76
N ALA A 54 -0.02 7.83 5.29
CA ALA A 54 0.37 7.89 3.88
C ALA A 54 -0.71 7.30 2.95
N ALA A 55 -1.28 6.14 3.32
CA ALA A 55 -2.35 5.49 2.56
C ALA A 55 -3.62 6.35 2.50
N ASN A 56 -4.00 7.01 3.61
CA ASN A 56 -5.19 7.84 3.65
C ASN A 56 -5.11 9.08 2.75
N LEU A 57 -3.91 9.58 2.46
CA LEU A 57 -3.72 10.71 1.53
C LEU A 57 -4.09 10.35 0.10
N VAL A 58 -3.78 9.11 -0.33
CA VAL A 58 -4.02 8.66 -1.71
C VAL A 58 -5.34 7.90 -1.89
N ARG A 59 -5.96 7.45 -0.78
CA ARG A 59 -7.17 6.64 -0.79
C ARG A 59 -8.33 7.26 -1.61
N PRO A 60 -8.66 8.56 -1.47
CA PRO A 60 -9.74 9.15 -2.27
C PRO A 60 -9.46 9.15 -3.77
N ALA A 61 -8.20 9.37 -4.17
CA ALA A 61 -7.80 9.36 -5.57
C ALA A 61 -7.83 7.93 -6.14
N LEU A 62 -7.27 6.96 -5.41
CA LEU A 62 -7.33 5.55 -5.80
C LEU A 62 -8.77 5.08 -6.07
N GLN A 63 -9.71 5.44 -5.20
CA GLN A 63 -11.12 5.08 -5.36
C GLN A 63 -11.73 5.61 -6.66
N ARG A 64 -11.39 6.85 -7.07
CA ARG A 64 -11.83 7.42 -8.36
C ARG A 64 -11.31 6.65 -9.56
N HIS A 65 -10.16 5.99 -9.41
CA HIS A 65 -9.52 5.19 -10.45
C HIS A 65 -9.82 3.68 -10.32
N GLY A 66 -10.79 3.29 -9.50
CA GLY A 66 -11.16 1.87 -9.32
C GLY A 66 -10.08 1.05 -8.61
N LEU A 67 -9.28 1.68 -7.76
CA LEU A 67 -8.24 1.05 -6.95
C LEU A 67 -8.51 1.25 -5.46
N ALA A 68 -7.93 0.37 -4.64
CA ALA A 68 -7.90 0.53 -3.20
C ALA A 68 -6.59 -0.01 -2.62
N ILE A 69 -6.11 0.65 -1.56
CA ILE A 69 -5.15 0.04 -0.63
C ILE A 69 -5.93 -0.64 0.48
N VAL A 70 -5.68 -1.93 0.66
CA VAL A 70 -6.22 -2.73 1.77
C VAL A 70 -5.12 -3.02 2.77
N ALA A 71 -5.50 -3.10 4.04
CA ALA A 71 -4.63 -3.40 5.16
C ALA A 71 -5.34 -4.40 6.05
N ASP A 72 -4.87 -5.64 6.07
CA ASP A 72 -5.48 -6.74 6.82
C ASP A 72 -4.49 -7.30 7.83
N LEU A 73 -4.99 -7.83 8.97
CA LEU A 73 -4.12 -8.60 9.85
C LEU A 73 -3.82 -9.95 9.18
N PRO A 74 -2.53 -10.35 9.05
CA PRO A 74 -2.17 -11.63 8.46
C PRO A 74 -2.76 -12.78 9.27
N LYS A 75 -3.06 -13.89 8.58
CA LYS A 75 -3.60 -15.11 9.17
C LYS A 75 -2.69 -16.29 8.82
N PRO A 76 -1.98 -16.90 9.81
CA PRO A 76 -1.98 -16.56 11.23
C PRO A 76 -1.30 -15.21 11.53
N GLN A 77 -1.68 -14.59 12.65
CA GLN A 77 -1.03 -13.34 13.07
C GLN A 77 0.44 -13.58 13.42
N ILE A 78 1.28 -12.63 13.00
CA ILE A 78 2.73 -12.68 13.22
C ILE A 78 3.01 -12.37 14.68
N LYS A 79 3.94 -13.10 15.30
CA LYS A 79 4.42 -12.79 16.64
C LYS A 79 5.60 -11.83 16.57
N ASN A 80 5.66 -10.88 17.51
CA ASN A 80 6.82 -10.03 17.70
C ASN A 80 7.97 -10.82 18.37
N ARG A 81 9.13 -10.18 18.52
CA ARG A 81 10.33 -10.80 19.15
C ARG A 81 10.14 -11.23 20.61
N PHE A 82 9.08 -10.75 21.28
CA PHE A 82 8.73 -11.11 22.64
C PHE A 82 7.68 -12.22 22.70
N GLY A 83 7.25 -12.75 21.54
CA GLY A 83 6.27 -13.83 21.43
C GLY A 83 4.82 -13.36 21.45
N GLU A 84 4.58 -12.06 21.49
CA GLU A 84 3.23 -11.46 21.54
C GLU A 84 2.68 -11.27 20.13
N LEU A 85 1.35 -11.27 19.97
CA LEU A 85 0.72 -11.02 18.67
C LEU A 85 0.99 -9.59 18.20
N SER A 86 1.48 -9.47 16.96
CA SER A 86 1.79 -8.20 16.33
C SER A 86 0.57 -7.58 15.67
N MET A 87 0.44 -6.26 15.79
CA MET A 87 -0.52 -5.45 15.04
C MET A 87 0.01 -5.03 13.66
N SER A 88 1.07 -5.67 13.16
CA SER A 88 1.57 -5.44 11.80
C SER A 88 0.52 -5.95 10.80
N HIS A 89 0.03 -5.04 9.97
CA HIS A 89 -0.89 -5.36 8.89
C HIS A 89 -0.10 -5.77 7.65
N GLU A 90 -0.72 -6.58 6.81
CA GLU A 90 -0.31 -6.83 5.43
C GLU A 90 -1.06 -5.87 4.52
N TRP A 91 -0.33 -5.18 3.66
CA TRP A 91 -0.79 -4.12 2.78
C TRP A 91 -0.74 -4.59 1.34
N ARG A 92 -1.79 -4.29 0.57
CA ARG A 92 -1.91 -4.65 -0.84
C ARG A 92 -2.59 -3.54 -1.62
N LEU A 93 -2.20 -3.36 -2.87
CA LEU A 93 -2.94 -2.56 -3.85
C LEU A 93 -3.85 -3.47 -4.66
N VAL A 94 -5.15 -3.20 -4.67
CA VAL A 94 -6.15 -4.05 -5.34
C VAL A 94 -7.05 -3.22 -6.24
N ARG A 95 -7.61 -3.87 -7.27
CA ARG A 95 -8.70 -3.29 -8.05
C ARG A 95 -10.01 -3.41 -7.28
N THR A 96 -10.76 -2.33 -7.22
CA THR A 96 -12.16 -2.33 -6.83
C THR A 96 -12.98 -2.44 -8.11
N ARG A 97 -13.85 -3.45 -8.17
CA ARG A 97 -14.63 -3.85 -9.35
C ARG A 97 -15.29 -2.68 -10.09
#